data_AF-Q75RY5-F1
#
_entry.id   AF-Q75RY5-F1
#
_cell.length_a   1.000
_cell.length_b   1.000
_cell.length_c   1.000
_cell.angle_alpha   90.00
_cell.angle_beta   90.00
_cell.angle_gamma   90.00
#
_symmetry.space_group_name_H-M   'P 1'
#
loop_
_entity.id
_entity.type
_entity.pdbx_description
1 polymer ?
#
loop_
_entity_poly.entity_id
_entity_poly.type
_entity_poly.pdbx_seq_one_letter_code
_entity_poly.pdbx_strand_id
1 'polypeptide(L)'
;AEKAKKAKKAFDDAYAALFTDDTKTKLKNSEFDKISVLKEKLDDLKGTDFYDAAKKQYDTVAAHITAIKAINALFEKDVIVDGKKVSGTVKADAKFDSLSSDVLNTGDANLDNLLQSVITDGKNQLAAKAQSSSQAQAAANSASQTESNDKAAEAKPAAPASDNSNLQRDKSRVPYNDSAIADSNNPAWTFGDGVLEKIVSTSQARGYFSGNDYILEKVNIINGNGYYNMFRKDGTYLFSINCKTGYFVGNGSGHSDALDY
;
A
#
# COMPACT_ATOMS: atom_id res chain seq x y z
N ALA A 1 42.46 18.30 3.17
CA ALA A 1 41.35 18.50 4.13
C ALA A 1 40.30 19.52 3.63
N GLU A 2 40.68 20.75 3.29
CA GLU A 2 39.71 21.80 2.88
C GLU A 2 38.91 21.47 1.62
N LYS A 3 39.56 20.94 0.56
CA LYS A 3 38.89 20.48 -0.66
C LYS A 3 37.82 19.42 -0.39
N ALA A 4 38.11 18.45 0.49
CA ALA A 4 37.18 17.38 0.87
C ALA A 4 35.96 17.94 1.62
N LYS A 5 36.16 18.91 2.52
CA LYS A 5 35.05 19.60 3.22
C LYS A 5 34.16 20.37 2.24
N LYS A 6 34.74 21.05 1.25
CA LYS A 6 33.99 21.76 0.20
C LYS A 6 33.17 20.81 -0.67
N ALA A 7 33.76 19.68 -1.08
CA ALA A 7 33.05 18.64 -1.83
C ALA A 7 31.90 18.05 -0.99
N LYS A 8 32.13 17.80 0.30
CA LYS A 8 31.09 17.30 1.21
C LYS A 8 29.93 18.27 1.36
N LYS A 9 30.22 19.57 1.51
CA LYS A 9 29.16 20.59 1.53
C LYS A 9 28.35 20.60 0.23
N ALA A 10 29.01 20.51 -0.92
CA ALA A 10 28.32 20.47 -2.21
C ALA A 10 27.41 19.23 -2.34
N PHE A 11 27.86 18.07 -1.84
CA PHE A 11 27.02 16.87 -1.75
C PHE A 11 25.83 17.09 -0.81
N ASP A 12 26.04 17.65 0.38
CA ASP A 12 24.99 17.87 1.38
C ASP A 12 23.92 18.86 0.89
N ASP A 13 24.33 19.92 0.22
CA ASP A 13 23.43 20.91 -0.38
C ASP A 13 22.59 20.26 -1.50
N ALA A 14 23.22 19.47 -2.38
CA ALA A 14 22.52 18.74 -3.44
C ALA A 14 21.57 17.66 -2.88
N TYR A 15 21.99 16.97 -1.82
CA TYR A 15 21.19 15.97 -1.13
C TYR A 15 19.95 16.60 -0.48
N ALA A 16 20.13 17.69 0.27
CA ALA A 16 19.03 18.40 0.93
C ALA A 16 18.01 18.93 -0.08
N ALA A 17 18.46 19.39 -1.25
CA ALA A 17 17.56 19.90 -2.30
C ALA A 17 16.58 18.85 -2.86
N LEU A 18 16.84 17.55 -2.66
CA LEU A 18 15.93 16.48 -3.10
C LEU A 18 14.71 16.32 -2.18
N PHE A 19 14.69 16.97 -1.02
CA PHE A 19 13.64 16.84 -0.01
C PHE A 19 12.74 18.06 0.03
N THR A 20 11.53 17.88 0.54
CA THR A 20 10.55 18.96 0.70
C THR A 20 10.90 19.91 1.84
N ASP A 21 11.66 19.43 2.82
CA ASP A 21 12.04 20.16 4.02
C ASP A 21 13.30 19.56 4.67
N ASP A 22 13.78 20.23 5.73
CA ASP A 22 15.01 19.87 6.44
C ASP A 22 14.92 18.56 7.24
N THR A 23 13.72 17.99 7.45
CA THR A 23 13.57 16.69 8.11
C THR A 23 14.01 15.54 7.22
N LYS A 24 14.06 15.77 5.89
CA LYS A 24 14.50 14.80 4.87
C LYS A 24 13.71 13.48 4.91
N THR A 25 12.44 13.58 5.23
CA THR A 25 11.50 12.43 5.28
C THR A 25 10.67 12.30 4.00
N LYS A 26 10.57 13.36 3.20
CA LYS A 26 9.74 13.41 1.99
C LYS A 26 10.56 13.93 0.82
N LEU A 27 10.60 13.15 -0.25
CA LEU A 27 11.29 13.51 -1.48
C LEU A 27 10.40 14.38 -2.36
N LYS A 28 11.00 15.39 -2.99
CA LYS A 28 10.33 16.34 -3.86
C LYS A 28 10.36 15.85 -5.30
N ASN A 29 9.20 15.57 -5.88
CA ASN A 29 9.10 14.91 -7.20
C ASN A 29 9.80 15.71 -8.31
N SER A 30 9.70 17.04 -8.25
CA SER A 30 10.33 17.94 -9.24
C SER A 30 11.86 17.86 -9.27
N GLU A 31 12.48 17.23 -8.28
CA GLU A 31 13.94 17.15 -8.13
C GLU A 31 14.48 15.76 -8.45
N PHE A 32 13.64 14.78 -8.78
CA PHE A 32 14.07 13.39 -8.96
C PHE A 32 15.14 13.22 -10.04
N ASP A 33 15.12 14.04 -11.08
CA ASP A 33 16.11 13.97 -12.16
C ASP A 33 17.48 14.51 -11.75
N LYS A 34 17.56 15.24 -10.62
CA LYS A 34 18.81 15.69 -10.00
C LYS A 34 19.54 14.59 -9.22
N ILE A 35 19.02 13.36 -9.21
CA ILE A 35 19.76 12.20 -8.67
C ILE A 35 21.10 12.00 -9.41
N SER A 36 21.15 12.35 -10.70
CA SER A 36 22.39 12.38 -11.50
C SER A 36 23.40 13.38 -10.96
N VAL A 37 22.96 14.60 -10.64
CA VAL A 37 23.79 15.64 -10.01
C VAL A 37 24.30 15.18 -8.65
N LEU A 38 23.46 14.55 -7.83
CA LEU A 38 23.90 14.01 -6.54
C LEU A 38 24.97 12.93 -6.72
N LYS A 39 24.85 12.08 -7.76
CA LYS A 39 25.84 11.06 -8.10
C LYS A 39 27.20 11.68 -8.48
N GLU A 40 27.19 12.76 -9.26
CA GLU A 40 28.42 13.50 -9.58
C GLU A 40 29.09 14.03 -8.31
N LYS A 41 28.31 14.63 -7.39
CA LYS A 41 28.87 15.13 -6.11
C LYS A 41 29.37 14.01 -5.20
N LEU A 42 28.75 12.83 -5.27
CA LEU A 42 29.25 11.65 -4.59
C LEU A 42 30.59 11.19 -5.16
N ASP A 43 30.74 11.22 -6.49
CA ASP A 43 31.98 10.82 -7.16
C ASP A 43 33.16 11.75 -6.78
N ASP A 44 32.90 13.04 -6.56
CA ASP A 44 33.89 14.00 -6.05
C ASP A 44 34.40 13.67 -4.62
N LEU A 45 33.66 12.83 -3.87
CA LEU A 45 34.03 12.40 -2.53
C LEU A 45 34.88 11.13 -2.51
N LYS A 46 35.10 10.45 -3.63
CA LYS A 46 35.88 9.20 -3.68
C LYS A 46 37.27 9.37 -3.06
N GLY A 47 37.64 8.42 -2.21
CA GLY A 47 38.91 8.43 -1.49
C GLY A 47 38.97 9.41 -0.31
N THR A 48 37.84 10.04 0.05
CA THR A 48 37.71 10.82 1.29
C THR A 48 36.95 10.03 2.34
N ASP A 49 37.16 10.37 3.62
CA ASP A 49 36.46 9.75 4.76
C ASP A 49 34.93 10.01 4.76
N PHE A 50 34.44 10.91 3.91
CA PHE A 50 33.01 11.21 3.79
C PHE A 50 32.28 10.31 2.79
N TYR A 51 33.01 9.57 1.94
CA TYR A 51 32.44 8.86 0.81
C TYR A 51 31.43 7.80 1.21
N ASP A 52 31.75 6.93 2.17
CA ASP A 52 30.89 5.80 2.50
C ASP A 52 29.53 6.23 3.08
N ALA A 53 29.54 7.24 3.95
CA ALA A 53 28.31 7.83 4.49
C ALA A 53 27.47 8.50 3.40
N ALA A 54 28.10 9.29 2.52
CA ALA A 54 27.44 9.94 1.39
C ALA A 54 26.90 8.91 0.39
N LYS A 55 27.63 7.81 0.15
CA LYS A 55 27.20 6.73 -0.72
C LYS A 55 25.94 6.07 -0.18
N LYS A 56 25.88 5.78 1.12
CA LYS A 56 24.68 5.22 1.75
C LYS A 56 23.48 6.14 1.57
N GLN A 57 23.66 7.46 1.78
CA GLN A 57 22.61 8.46 1.55
C GLN A 57 22.12 8.49 0.10
N TYR A 58 23.06 8.45 -0.85
CA TYR A 58 22.74 8.38 -2.28
C TYR A 58 21.99 7.11 -2.65
N ASP A 59 22.49 5.94 -2.24
CA ASP A 59 21.89 4.64 -2.56
C ASP A 59 20.45 4.57 -2.03
N THR A 60 20.21 5.03 -0.79
CA THR A 60 18.87 5.11 -0.20
C THR A 60 17.94 6.00 -1.03
N VAL A 61 18.35 7.24 -1.34
CA VAL A 61 17.49 8.15 -2.11
C VAL A 61 17.26 7.66 -3.53
N ALA A 62 18.27 7.07 -4.18
CA ALA A 62 18.12 6.47 -5.51
C ALA A 62 17.10 5.32 -5.51
N ALA A 63 17.13 4.46 -4.49
CA ALA A 63 16.14 3.40 -4.31
C ALA A 63 14.73 3.98 -4.08
N HIS A 64 14.60 4.98 -3.21
CA HIS A 64 13.32 5.63 -2.92
C HIS A 64 12.71 6.27 -4.16
N ILE A 65 13.50 7.02 -4.95
CA ILE A 65 13.07 7.63 -6.21
C ILE A 65 12.62 6.55 -7.20
N THR A 66 13.38 5.45 -7.30
CA THR A 66 13.06 4.34 -8.21
C THR A 66 11.73 3.70 -7.85
N ALA A 67 11.49 3.45 -6.55
CA ALA A 67 10.22 2.92 -6.04
C ALA A 67 9.04 3.83 -6.36
N ILE A 68 9.17 5.13 -6.07
CA ILE A 68 8.12 6.12 -6.34
C ILE A 68 7.82 6.22 -7.84
N LYS A 69 8.86 6.30 -8.69
CA LYS A 69 8.70 6.34 -10.15
C LYS A 69 8.01 5.06 -10.67
N ALA A 70 8.38 3.89 -10.16
CA ALA A 70 7.78 2.63 -10.55
C ALA A 70 6.28 2.57 -10.22
N ILE A 71 5.88 3.04 -9.04
CA ILE A 71 4.47 3.11 -8.66
C ILE A 71 3.71 4.14 -9.47
N ASN A 72 4.21 5.38 -9.58
CA ASN A 72 3.56 6.43 -10.36
C ASN A 72 3.35 6.02 -11.82
N ALA A 73 4.27 5.26 -12.41
CA ALA A 73 4.14 4.75 -13.77
C ALA A 73 2.92 3.82 -13.99
N LEU A 74 2.33 3.25 -12.94
CA LEU A 74 1.12 2.42 -12.99
C LEU A 74 -0.19 3.23 -13.01
N PHE A 75 -0.11 4.54 -12.86
CA PHE A 75 -1.25 5.45 -12.85
C PHE A 75 -1.20 6.42 -14.02
N GLU A 76 -2.35 6.99 -14.39
CA GLU A 76 -2.46 7.98 -15.47
C GLU A 76 -1.70 9.27 -15.17
N LYS A 77 -1.53 9.58 -13.88
CA LYS A 77 -0.76 10.71 -13.33
C LYS A 77 -0.05 10.25 -12.07
N ASP A 78 0.94 11.02 -11.65
CA ASP A 78 1.63 10.80 -10.37
C ASP A 78 0.63 10.80 -9.21
N VAL A 79 0.65 9.72 -8.42
CA VAL A 79 -0.20 9.51 -7.23
C VAL A 79 0.60 9.56 -5.94
N ILE A 80 1.92 9.54 -6.04
CA ILE A 80 2.84 9.89 -4.97
C ILE A 80 3.55 11.17 -5.39
N VAL A 81 3.19 12.27 -4.74
CA VAL A 81 3.72 13.61 -5.02
C VAL A 81 4.24 14.21 -3.73
N ASP A 82 5.51 14.62 -3.74
CA ASP A 82 6.19 15.28 -2.62
C ASP A 82 6.07 14.48 -1.30
N GLY A 83 6.28 13.16 -1.41
CA GLY A 83 6.18 12.22 -0.30
C GLY A 83 4.78 12.03 0.28
N LYS A 84 3.73 12.33 -0.48
CA LYS A 84 2.32 12.17 -0.08
C LYS A 84 1.53 11.42 -1.13
N LYS A 85 0.52 10.67 -0.68
CA LYS A 85 -0.49 10.09 -1.56
C LYS A 85 -1.44 11.18 -2.05
N VAL A 86 -1.74 11.19 -3.34
CA VAL A 86 -2.80 12.00 -3.98
C VAL A 86 -3.71 11.10 -4.79
N SER A 87 -4.93 11.56 -5.10
CA SER A 87 -5.86 10.75 -5.88
C SER A 87 -5.40 10.63 -7.34
N GLY A 88 -5.64 9.47 -7.94
CA GLY A 88 -5.39 9.25 -9.35
C GLY A 88 -6.02 7.96 -9.84
N THR A 89 -6.10 7.85 -11.18
CA THR A 89 -6.71 6.72 -11.86
C THR A 89 -5.64 5.71 -12.24
N VAL A 90 -5.86 4.45 -11.88
CA VAL A 90 -4.99 3.34 -12.29
C VAL A 90 -5.11 3.08 -13.80
N LYS A 91 -3.99 2.85 -14.48
CA LYS A 91 -3.98 2.41 -15.88
C LYS A 91 -4.62 1.03 -15.99
N ALA A 92 -5.34 0.78 -17.08
CA ALA A 92 -6.06 -0.49 -17.27
C ALA A 92 -5.14 -1.71 -17.35
N ASP A 93 -3.91 -1.52 -17.82
CA ASP A 93 -2.87 -2.53 -17.99
C ASP A 93 -1.88 -2.60 -16.82
N ALA A 94 -2.09 -1.80 -15.76
CA ALA A 94 -1.19 -1.76 -14.61
C ALA A 94 -0.95 -3.16 -14.01
N LYS A 95 0.33 -3.52 -13.82
CA LYS A 95 0.77 -4.80 -13.26
C LYS A 95 1.49 -4.57 -11.93
N PHE A 96 0.71 -4.43 -10.85
CA PHE A 96 1.29 -4.29 -9.52
C PHE A 96 2.13 -5.49 -9.10
N ASP A 97 1.75 -6.70 -9.54
CA ASP A 97 2.43 -7.94 -9.18
C ASP A 97 3.75 -8.16 -9.94
N SER A 98 4.07 -7.34 -10.96
CA SER A 98 5.37 -7.40 -11.64
C SER A 98 6.45 -6.56 -10.97
N LEU A 99 6.11 -5.79 -9.93
CA LEU A 99 7.08 -5.03 -9.17
C LEU A 99 7.82 -5.97 -8.22
N SER A 100 9.16 -5.93 -8.23
CA SER A 100 9.96 -6.77 -7.34
C SER A 100 9.85 -6.28 -5.89
N SER A 101 10.03 -7.20 -4.94
CA SER A 101 10.06 -6.86 -3.52
C SER A 101 11.15 -5.84 -3.17
N ASP A 102 12.28 -5.86 -3.89
CA ASP A 102 13.38 -4.89 -3.70
C ASP A 102 12.97 -3.45 -4.08
N VAL A 103 12.01 -3.28 -4.98
CA VAL A 103 11.45 -1.97 -5.34
C VAL A 103 10.42 -1.52 -4.29
N LEU A 104 9.75 -2.47 -3.63
CA LEU A 104 8.67 -2.18 -2.69
C LEU A 104 9.11 -2.13 -1.22
N ASN A 105 10.31 -2.63 -0.91
CA ASN A 105 10.92 -2.63 0.42
C ASN A 105 12.20 -1.81 0.38
N THR A 106 12.04 -0.51 0.51
CA THR A 106 13.10 0.49 0.43
C THR A 106 13.95 0.55 1.71
N GLY A 107 13.49 -0.07 2.80
CA GLY A 107 14.09 0.03 4.11
C GLY A 107 13.66 1.28 4.88
N ASP A 108 12.81 2.12 4.29
CA ASP A 108 12.10 3.22 4.96
C ASP A 108 10.64 2.82 5.16
N ALA A 109 10.30 2.49 6.40
CA ALA A 109 8.96 2.03 6.74
C ALA A 109 7.85 3.03 6.37
N ASN A 110 8.12 4.34 6.37
CA ASN A 110 7.10 5.32 5.99
C ASN A 110 6.87 5.30 4.48
N LEU A 111 7.94 5.22 3.69
CA LEU A 111 7.83 5.12 2.24
C LEU A 111 7.22 3.78 1.83
N ASP A 112 7.66 2.67 2.40
CA ASP A 112 7.16 1.32 2.09
C ASP A 112 5.65 1.23 2.32
N ASN A 113 5.20 1.80 3.44
CA ASN A 113 3.80 1.93 3.77
C ASN A 113 3.01 2.81 2.79
N LEU A 114 3.58 3.96 2.38
CA LEU A 114 2.98 4.84 1.39
C LEU A 114 2.82 4.13 0.03
N LEU A 115 3.87 3.44 -0.43
CA LEU A 115 3.85 2.63 -1.65
C LEU A 115 2.74 1.57 -1.54
N GLN A 116 2.66 0.86 -0.42
CA GLN A 116 1.64 -0.17 -0.19
C GLN A 116 0.22 0.39 -0.18
N SER A 117 0.01 1.55 0.42
CA SER A 117 -1.28 2.25 0.42
C SER A 117 -1.74 2.57 -1.00
N VAL A 118 -0.82 3.07 -1.84
CA VAL A 118 -1.11 3.38 -3.25
C VAL A 118 -1.34 2.12 -4.09
N ILE A 119 -0.55 1.07 -3.89
CA ILE A 119 -0.74 -0.23 -4.55
C ILE A 119 -2.13 -0.79 -4.25
N THR A 120 -2.56 -0.70 -2.98
CA THR A 120 -3.87 -1.18 -2.54
C THR A 120 -5.00 -0.41 -3.24
N ASP A 121 -4.91 0.92 -3.28
CA ASP A 121 -5.88 1.76 -4.00
C ASP A 121 -5.93 1.41 -5.50
N GLY A 122 -4.77 1.23 -6.13
CA GLY A 122 -4.68 0.85 -7.54
C GLY A 122 -5.27 -0.51 -7.86
N LYS A 123 -4.99 -1.53 -7.04
CA LYS A 123 -5.58 -2.87 -7.17
C LYS A 123 -7.09 -2.85 -6.98
N ASN A 124 -7.61 -2.08 -6.01
CA ASN A 124 -9.04 -1.93 -5.80
C ASN A 124 -9.73 -1.28 -7.01
N GLN A 125 -9.11 -0.25 -7.60
CA GLN A 125 -9.62 0.35 -8.83
C GLN A 125 -9.66 -0.63 -10.02
N LEU A 126 -8.63 -1.47 -10.18
CA LEU A 126 -8.62 -2.51 -11.22
C LEU A 126 -9.74 -3.53 -11.01
N ALA A 127 -9.94 -4.00 -9.77
CA ALA A 127 -11.02 -4.93 -9.43
C ALA A 127 -12.40 -4.33 -9.74
N ALA A 128 -12.62 -3.07 -9.34
CA ALA A 128 -13.87 -2.36 -9.63
C ALA A 128 -14.10 -2.21 -11.15
N LYS A 129 -13.07 -1.90 -11.94
CA LYS A 129 -13.17 -1.86 -13.41
C LYS A 129 -13.54 -3.22 -14.01
N ALA A 130 -12.98 -4.31 -13.51
CA ALA A 130 -13.28 -5.68 -13.96
C ALA A 130 -14.70 -6.14 -13.58
N GLN A 131 -15.22 -5.70 -12.43
CA GLN A 131 -16.61 -5.97 -12.03
C GLN A 131 -17.62 -5.19 -12.88
N SER A 132 -17.33 -3.92 -13.18
CA SER A 132 -18.18 -3.10 -14.06
C SER A 132 -18.24 -3.62 -15.49
N SER A 133 -17.12 -4.11 -16.05
CA SER A 133 -17.14 -4.75 -17.37
C SER A 133 -17.91 -6.07 -17.37
N SER A 134 -17.80 -6.86 -16.29
CA SER A 134 -18.58 -8.10 -16.12
C SER A 134 -20.09 -7.85 -15.99
N GLN A 135 -20.49 -6.77 -15.30
CA GLN A 135 -21.90 -6.35 -15.21
C GLN A 135 -22.42 -5.78 -16.53
N ALA A 136 -21.62 -5.02 -17.27
CA ALA A 136 -21.99 -4.52 -18.60
C ALA A 136 -22.17 -5.68 -19.61
N GLN A 137 -21.35 -6.73 -19.50
CA GLN A 137 -21.45 -7.92 -20.34
C GLN A 137 -22.64 -8.81 -19.95
N ALA A 138 -23.00 -8.89 -18.66
CA ALA A 138 -24.23 -9.52 -18.19
C ALA A 138 -25.48 -8.76 -18.65
N ALA A 139 -25.48 -7.42 -18.60
CA ALA A 139 -26.58 -6.58 -19.09
C ALA A 139 -26.75 -6.66 -20.62
N ALA A 140 -25.65 -6.76 -21.37
CA ALA A 140 -25.68 -6.99 -22.82
C ALA A 140 -26.24 -8.40 -23.17
N ASN A 141 -25.93 -9.42 -22.37
CA ASN A 141 -26.50 -10.76 -22.55
C ASN A 141 -27.98 -10.86 -22.15
N SER A 142 -28.43 -10.09 -21.15
CA SER A 142 -29.85 -10.02 -20.76
C SER A 142 -30.73 -9.29 -21.79
N ALA A 143 -30.16 -8.46 -22.65
CA ALA A 143 -30.89 -7.80 -23.74
C ALA A 143 -31.10 -8.70 -24.98
N SER A 144 -30.53 -9.92 -25.01
CA SER A 144 -30.65 -10.86 -26.15
C SER A 144 -31.42 -12.15 -25.84
N GLN A 145 -32.05 -12.27 -24.66
CA GLN A 145 -32.89 -13.42 -24.33
C GLN A 145 -34.27 -12.98 -23.80
N THR A 146 -35.07 -12.41 -24.70
CA THR A 146 -36.52 -12.59 -24.65
C THR A 146 -36.82 -13.80 -25.53
N GLU A 147 -36.81 -15.00 -24.96
CA GLU A 147 -37.63 -16.15 -25.38
C GLU A 147 -37.22 -17.43 -24.65
N SER A 148 -38.21 -18.05 -23.98
CA SER A 148 -38.32 -19.49 -23.65
C SER A 148 -37.97 -19.96 -22.22
N ASN A 149 -38.86 -20.82 -21.74
CA ASN A 149 -39.10 -21.28 -20.37
C ASN A 149 -38.14 -22.36 -19.82
N ASP A 150 -38.22 -22.49 -18.49
CA ASP A 150 -38.12 -23.70 -17.65
C ASP A 150 -36.78 -24.42 -17.37
N LYS A 151 -36.52 -24.57 -16.06
CA LYS A 151 -35.75 -25.60 -15.32
C LYS A 151 -34.35 -26.02 -15.82
N ALA A 152 -33.33 -25.75 -15.00
CA ALA A 152 -32.50 -26.75 -14.30
C ALA A 152 -31.21 -26.11 -13.74
N ALA A 153 -30.67 -26.72 -12.70
CA ALA A 153 -29.49 -26.30 -11.95
C ALA A 153 -28.18 -26.40 -12.75
N GLU A 154 -27.16 -25.69 -12.22
CA GLU A 154 -25.76 -26.13 -12.05
C GLU A 154 -24.66 -25.31 -12.76
N ALA A 155 -23.60 -25.07 -11.95
CA ALA A 155 -22.24 -24.62 -12.26
C ALA A 155 -22.00 -23.16 -12.72
N LYS A 156 -21.70 -22.29 -11.75
CA LYS A 156 -20.96 -21.03 -11.93
C LYS A 156 -19.45 -21.31 -11.95
N PRO A 157 -18.68 -20.93 -12.98
CA PRO A 157 -17.23 -20.89 -12.89
C PRO A 157 -16.81 -19.72 -12.00
N ALA A 158 -16.23 -20.00 -10.84
CA ALA A 158 -15.60 -19.00 -9.99
C ALA A 158 -14.27 -18.56 -10.61
N ALA A 159 -14.06 -17.25 -10.70
CA ALA A 159 -12.75 -16.65 -10.90
C ALA A 159 -11.78 -17.09 -9.77
N PRO A 160 -10.46 -17.12 -9.99
CA PRO A 160 -9.52 -17.73 -9.06
C PRO A 160 -9.55 -16.94 -7.74
N ALA A 161 -10.20 -17.51 -6.73
CA ALA A 161 -10.07 -17.09 -5.36
C ALA A 161 -8.63 -17.40 -4.94
N SER A 162 -7.93 -16.42 -4.37
CA SER A 162 -6.91 -16.75 -3.38
C SER A 162 -7.59 -17.69 -2.38
N ASP A 163 -7.05 -18.88 -2.20
CA ASP A 163 -7.65 -19.93 -1.39
C ASP A 163 -7.59 -19.50 0.09
N ASN A 164 -8.49 -18.58 0.47
CA ASN A 164 -8.65 -18.02 1.81
C ASN A 164 -9.43 -18.97 2.74
N SER A 165 -9.47 -20.25 2.39
CA SER A 165 -10.17 -21.30 3.14
C SER A 165 -9.54 -21.57 4.50
N ASN A 166 -8.28 -21.16 4.71
CA ASN A 166 -7.54 -21.28 5.96
C ASN A 166 -7.63 -20.03 6.87
N LEU A 167 -8.36 -18.98 6.50
CA LEU A 167 -8.49 -17.80 7.36
C LEU A 167 -9.31 -18.15 8.60
N GLN A 168 -8.76 -17.86 9.78
CA GLN A 168 -9.42 -18.03 11.08
C GLN A 168 -10.50 -16.97 11.32
N ARG A 169 -11.50 -16.91 10.45
CA ARG A 169 -12.60 -15.92 10.48
C ARG A 169 -13.46 -16.05 11.73
N ASP A 170 -13.53 -17.26 12.30
CA ASP A 170 -14.21 -17.56 13.57
C ASP A 170 -13.62 -16.79 14.76
N LYS A 171 -12.38 -16.29 14.64
CA LYS A 171 -11.69 -15.49 15.67
C LYS A 171 -11.96 -14.00 15.55
N SER A 172 -12.69 -13.56 14.52
CA SER A 172 -13.02 -12.15 14.32
C SER A 172 -13.70 -11.56 15.54
N ARG A 173 -13.21 -10.40 16.00
CA ARG A 173 -13.88 -9.63 17.06
C ARG A 173 -15.07 -8.85 16.55
N VAL A 174 -15.16 -8.64 15.24
CA VAL A 174 -16.25 -7.93 14.56
C VAL A 174 -17.09 -8.95 13.78
N PRO A 175 -18.43 -8.94 13.88
CA PRO A 175 -19.26 -9.85 13.11
C PRO A 175 -19.16 -9.53 11.61
N TYR A 176 -19.02 -10.57 10.79
CA TYR A 176 -19.03 -10.42 9.33
C TYR A 176 -20.42 -9.94 8.88
N ASN A 177 -20.41 -8.97 7.95
CA ASN A 177 -21.61 -8.45 7.34
C ASN A 177 -21.42 -8.45 5.82
N ASP A 178 -21.95 -9.49 5.18
CA ASP A 178 -21.81 -9.70 3.75
C ASP A 178 -22.37 -8.54 2.92
N SER A 179 -23.43 -7.88 3.38
CA SER A 179 -23.98 -6.70 2.70
C SER A 179 -23.02 -5.50 2.74
N ALA A 180 -22.38 -5.25 3.89
CA ALA A 180 -21.37 -4.21 3.99
C ALA A 180 -20.12 -4.54 3.16
N ILE A 181 -19.69 -5.80 3.17
CA ILE A 181 -18.54 -6.27 2.39
C ILE A 181 -18.82 -6.15 0.88
N ALA A 182 -20.04 -6.49 0.46
CA ALA A 182 -20.49 -6.35 -0.93
C ALA A 182 -20.56 -4.88 -1.37
N ASP A 183 -20.85 -3.96 -0.44
CA ASP A 183 -20.68 -2.51 -0.65
C ASP A 183 -19.20 -2.09 -0.55
N SER A 184 -18.38 -2.72 -1.38
CA SER A 184 -16.92 -2.61 -1.32
C SER A 184 -16.39 -1.20 -1.61
N ASN A 185 -17.19 -0.37 -2.27
CA ASN A 185 -16.83 1.00 -2.67
C ASN A 185 -17.26 2.06 -1.63
N ASN A 186 -17.86 1.65 -0.52
CA ASN A 186 -18.25 2.57 0.54
C ASN A 186 -17.04 3.33 1.09
N PRO A 187 -17.09 4.67 1.23
CA PRO A 187 -15.98 5.46 1.79
C PRO A 187 -15.64 5.11 3.25
N ALA A 188 -16.54 4.43 3.96
CA ALA A 188 -16.25 3.85 5.28
C ALA A 188 -15.03 2.91 5.25
N TRP A 189 -14.75 2.26 4.12
CA TRP A 189 -13.63 1.35 3.95
C TRP A 189 -12.27 2.02 3.82
N THR A 190 -12.21 3.31 3.49
CA THR A 190 -10.96 4.04 3.34
C THR A 190 -10.28 4.20 4.70
N PHE A 191 -9.01 3.84 4.80
CA PHE A 191 -8.25 4.10 6.02
C PHE A 191 -8.08 5.59 6.27
N GLY A 192 -8.09 6.01 7.54
CA GLY A 192 -7.61 7.33 7.91
C GLY A 192 -6.12 7.48 7.59
N ASP A 193 -5.67 8.71 7.36
CA ASP A 193 -4.28 9.00 7.03
C ASP A 193 -3.33 8.44 8.10
N GLY A 194 -2.37 7.60 7.71
CA GLY A 194 -1.37 7.04 8.62
C GLY A 194 -1.87 5.89 9.52
N VAL A 195 -3.15 5.51 9.45
CA VAL A 195 -3.74 4.51 10.32
C VAL A 195 -3.21 3.11 10.02
N LEU A 196 -3.23 2.70 8.75
CA LEU A 196 -2.76 1.36 8.36
C LEU A 196 -1.26 1.24 8.63
N GLU A 197 -0.54 2.31 8.37
CA GLU A 197 0.91 2.47 8.52
C GLU A 197 1.32 2.25 9.98
N LYS A 198 0.62 2.91 10.92
CA LYS A 198 0.84 2.74 12.36
C LYS A 198 0.56 1.31 12.82
N ILE A 199 -0.49 0.68 12.29
CA ILE A 199 -0.89 -0.68 12.66
C ILE A 199 0.13 -1.72 12.16
N VAL A 200 0.56 -1.60 10.91
CA VAL A 200 1.56 -2.49 10.30
C VAL A 200 2.88 -2.35 11.06
N SER A 201 3.35 -1.13 11.30
CA SER A 201 4.57 -0.87 12.08
C SER A 201 4.49 -1.47 13.48
N THR A 202 3.37 -1.27 14.18
CA THR A 202 3.14 -1.87 15.52
C THR A 202 3.14 -3.39 15.47
N SER A 203 2.56 -4.00 14.44
CA SER A 203 2.47 -5.46 14.29
C SER A 203 3.84 -6.08 14.02
N GLN A 204 4.65 -5.44 13.19
CA GLN A 204 6.02 -5.86 12.93
C GLN A 204 6.89 -5.71 14.18
N ALA A 205 6.76 -4.61 14.93
CA ALA A 205 7.47 -4.42 16.20
C ALA A 205 7.08 -5.47 17.27
N ARG A 206 5.85 -6.02 17.19
CA ARG A 206 5.37 -7.13 18.03
C ARG A 206 5.77 -8.51 17.52
N GLY A 207 6.46 -8.59 16.38
CA GLY A 207 6.90 -9.85 15.78
C GLY A 207 5.77 -10.68 15.17
N TYR A 208 4.62 -10.07 14.83
CA TYR A 208 3.52 -10.81 14.22
C TYR A 208 3.86 -11.25 12.79
N PHE A 209 4.52 -10.40 12.03
CA PHE A 209 5.00 -10.63 10.67
C PHE A 209 6.13 -9.65 10.35
N SER A 210 6.74 -9.79 9.17
CA SER A 210 7.74 -8.84 8.64
C SER A 210 7.32 -8.40 7.25
N GLY A 211 7.63 -7.15 6.89
CA GLY A 211 7.21 -6.58 5.62
C GLY A 211 5.70 -6.71 5.38
N ASN A 212 5.33 -7.28 4.23
CA ASN A 212 3.94 -7.42 3.76
C ASN A 212 3.37 -8.83 3.97
N ASP A 213 3.91 -9.62 4.89
CA ASP A 213 3.44 -11.00 5.14
C ASP A 213 2.18 -11.06 6.04
N TYR A 214 1.17 -10.27 5.65
CA TYR A 214 -0.14 -10.23 6.29
C TYR A 214 -1.26 -10.20 5.25
N ILE A 215 -2.47 -10.55 5.68
CA ILE A 215 -3.70 -10.48 4.90
C ILE A 215 -4.63 -9.49 5.61
N LEU A 216 -5.20 -8.55 4.86
CA LEU A 216 -6.19 -7.60 5.36
C LEU A 216 -7.54 -7.89 4.69
N GLU A 217 -8.59 -8.04 5.49
CA GLU A 217 -9.91 -8.43 5.00
C GLU A 217 -11.02 -7.55 5.55
N LYS A 218 -11.93 -7.11 4.68
CA LYS A 218 -13.13 -6.34 5.07
C LYS A 218 -14.10 -7.23 5.86
N VAL A 219 -14.67 -6.68 6.93
CA VAL A 219 -15.55 -7.44 7.84
C VAL A 219 -16.92 -6.79 7.97
N ASN A 220 -16.97 -5.52 8.37
CA ASN A 220 -18.23 -4.81 8.60
C ASN A 220 -18.07 -3.29 8.50
N ILE A 221 -19.17 -2.57 8.35
CA ILE A 221 -19.25 -1.12 8.55
C ILE A 221 -20.16 -0.89 9.74
N ILE A 222 -19.63 -0.27 10.79
CA ILE A 222 -20.38 0.02 12.02
C ILE A 222 -20.22 1.50 12.32
N ASN A 223 -21.34 2.22 12.47
CA ASN A 223 -21.37 3.67 12.67
C ASN A 223 -20.60 4.47 11.61
N GLY A 224 -20.59 3.99 10.36
CA GLY A 224 -19.87 4.63 9.24
C GLY A 224 -18.36 4.36 9.21
N ASN A 225 -17.84 3.56 10.14
CA ASN A 225 -16.44 3.15 10.20
C ASN A 225 -16.28 1.73 9.63
N GLY A 226 -15.35 1.56 8.69
CA GLY A 226 -15.00 0.25 8.15
C GLY A 226 -14.12 -0.53 9.12
N TYR A 227 -14.45 -1.81 9.31
CA TYR A 227 -13.71 -2.73 10.16
C TYR A 227 -13.05 -3.83 9.34
N TYR A 228 -11.77 -4.05 9.59
CA TYR A 228 -10.97 -5.07 8.91
C TYR A 228 -10.45 -6.11 9.90
N ASN A 229 -10.25 -7.33 9.45
CA ASN A 229 -9.42 -8.31 10.12
C ASN A 229 -8.03 -8.31 9.51
N MET A 230 -7.01 -8.42 10.36
CA MET A 230 -5.66 -8.70 9.92
C MET A 230 -5.26 -10.12 10.32
N PHE A 231 -4.68 -10.85 9.37
CA PHE A 231 -4.17 -12.19 9.54
C PHE A 231 -2.70 -12.23 9.16
N ARG A 232 -1.97 -13.23 9.65
CA ARG A 232 -0.73 -13.66 9.02
C ARG A 232 -1.03 -14.27 7.66
N LYS A 233 0.01 -14.37 6.82
CA LYS A 233 -0.09 -14.99 5.49
C LYS A 233 -0.52 -16.46 5.51
N ASP A 234 -0.30 -17.15 6.62
CA ASP A 234 -0.75 -18.53 6.85
C ASP A 234 -2.23 -18.64 7.27
N GLY A 235 -2.95 -17.53 7.34
CA GLY A 235 -4.37 -17.45 7.73
C GLY A 235 -4.63 -17.33 9.23
N THR A 236 -3.58 -17.28 10.06
CA THR A 236 -3.71 -17.06 11.50
C THR A 236 -4.26 -15.67 11.79
N TYR A 237 -5.35 -15.59 12.55
CA TYR A 237 -5.96 -14.34 12.95
C TYR A 237 -5.06 -13.57 13.94
N LEU A 238 -4.92 -12.26 13.73
CA LEU A 238 -4.21 -11.37 14.64
C LEU A 238 -5.20 -10.52 15.44
N PHE A 239 -5.98 -9.67 14.76
CA PHE A 239 -6.91 -8.73 15.38
C PHE A 239 -7.88 -8.09 14.38
N SER A 240 -8.93 -7.47 14.91
CA SER A 240 -9.88 -6.63 14.16
C SER A 240 -9.52 -5.16 14.37
N ILE A 241 -9.73 -4.33 13.34
CA ILE A 241 -9.24 -2.96 13.23
C ILE A 241 -10.39 -2.05 12.81
N ASN A 242 -10.55 -0.91 13.46
CA ASN A 242 -11.30 0.23 12.91
C ASN A 242 -10.37 1.04 11.98
N CYS A 243 -10.68 1.08 10.69
CA CYS A 243 -9.79 1.70 9.70
C CYS A 243 -9.72 3.23 9.81
N LYS A 244 -10.65 3.87 10.53
CA LYS A 244 -10.69 5.32 10.72
C LYS A 244 -9.86 5.78 11.91
N THR A 245 -9.92 5.04 13.02
CA THR A 245 -9.27 5.43 14.28
C THR A 245 -7.93 4.73 14.49
N GLY A 246 -7.75 3.57 13.87
CA GLY A 246 -6.63 2.67 14.13
C GLY A 246 -6.72 1.89 15.42
N TYR A 247 -7.87 1.94 16.09
CA TYR A 247 -8.15 1.08 17.22
C TYR A 247 -8.20 -0.38 16.75
N PHE A 248 -7.57 -1.27 17.51
CA PHE A 248 -7.58 -2.69 17.19
C PHE A 248 -7.68 -3.58 18.43
N VAL A 249 -8.37 -4.70 18.28
CA VAL A 249 -8.63 -5.69 19.34
C VAL A 249 -8.26 -7.08 18.85
N GLY A 250 -7.37 -7.73 19.59
CA GLY A 250 -6.89 -9.08 19.32
C GLY A 250 -7.43 -10.10 20.31
N ASN A 251 -7.03 -11.35 20.15
CA ASN A 251 -7.49 -12.47 20.98
C ASN A 251 -6.54 -12.83 22.14
N GLY A 252 -5.62 -11.92 22.51
CA GLY A 252 -4.69 -12.13 23.62
C GLY A 252 -5.39 -12.02 24.98
N SER A 253 -5.05 -12.90 25.92
CA SER A 253 -5.60 -12.87 27.29
C SER A 253 -5.30 -11.54 27.98
N GLY A 254 -6.32 -10.87 28.51
CA GLY A 254 -6.19 -9.61 29.27
C GLY A 254 -6.37 -8.32 28.46
N HIS A 255 -6.79 -8.40 27.20
CA HIS A 255 -7.18 -7.24 26.40
C HIS A 255 -8.69 -6.99 26.43
N SER A 256 -9.09 -5.73 26.36
CA SER A 256 -10.50 -5.32 26.31
C SER A 256 -11.20 -5.94 25.10
N ASP A 257 -12.36 -6.56 25.35
CA ASP A 257 -13.25 -7.07 24.32
C ASP A 257 -14.06 -5.96 23.61
N ALA A 258 -14.04 -4.74 24.17
CA ALA A 258 -14.81 -3.62 23.66
C ALA A 258 -14.21 -3.11 22.34
N LEU A 259 -15.02 -3.13 21.29
CA LEU A 259 -14.77 -2.39 20.06
C LEU A 259 -15.07 -0.89 20.29
N ASP A 260 -14.38 -0.01 19.58
CA ASP A 260 -14.52 1.44 19.69
C ASP A 260 -15.73 1.98 18.90
N TYR A 261 -16.90 1.37 19.15
CA TYR A 261 -18.16 1.72 18.50
C TYR A 261 -18.56 3.19 18.62
#